data_AF-A0AAE4HSX8-F1
#
_entry.id   AF-A0AAE4HSX8-F1
#
_cell.length_a   1.000
_cell.length_b   1.000
_cell.length_c   1.000
_cell.angle_alpha   90.00
_cell.angle_beta   90.00
_cell.angle_gamma   90.00
#
_symmetry.space_group_name_H-M   'P 1'
#
loop_
_entity.id
_entity.type
_entity.pdbx_description
1 polymer ?
#
loop_
_entity_poly.entity_id
_entity_poly.type
_entity_poly.pdbx_seq_one_letter_code
_entity_poly.pdbx_strand_id
1 'polypeptide(L)'
;MDEKKQSTLRMLFKQSYAETVETVQSFQQYLEQIKFLHKYDVNDQLFIHGQNPEARYLADFATWKKIGRQVKHGSKAIMTLGFSNNQMMASYYFDVNQTVGKVLDFPDYSLEEHTWPDFITQERQDMIDSFTA
;
A
#
# COMPACT_ATOMS: atom_id res chain seq x y z
N MET A 1 21.06 -10.50 1.15
CA MET A 1 20.34 -10.74 -0.12
C MET A 1 21.35 -10.73 -1.26
N ASP A 2 21.28 -11.68 -2.19
CA ASP A 2 22.20 -11.75 -3.33
C ASP A 2 22.13 -10.50 -4.22
N GLU A 3 23.24 -10.13 -4.86
CA GLU A 3 23.39 -8.90 -5.66
C GLU A 3 22.43 -8.90 -6.87
N LYS A 4 22.28 -10.06 -7.53
CA LYS A 4 21.33 -10.23 -8.64
C LYS A 4 19.89 -9.97 -8.19
N LYS A 5 19.52 -10.44 -7.00
CA LYS A 5 18.18 -10.20 -6.44
C LYS A 5 17.98 -8.72 -6.11
N GLN A 6 18.99 -8.05 -5.55
CA GLN A 6 18.94 -6.61 -5.27
C GLN A 6 18.79 -5.77 -6.53
N SER A 7 19.50 -6.11 -7.62
CA SER A 7 19.40 -5.36 -8.88
C SER A 7 18.04 -5.55 -9.55
N THR A 8 17.50 -6.77 -9.55
CA THR A 8 16.12 -7.04 -10.01
C THR A 8 15.10 -6.22 -9.23
N LEU A 9 15.25 -6.17 -7.91
CA LEU A 9 14.36 -5.41 -7.02
C LEU A 9 14.36 -3.91 -7.30
N ARG A 10 15.56 -3.34 -7.47
CA ARG A 10 15.71 -1.93 -7.87
C ARG A 10 15.10 -1.66 -9.25
N MET A 11 15.22 -2.60 -10.19
CA MET A 11 14.63 -2.49 -11.52
C MET A 11 13.10 -2.49 -11.45
N LEU A 12 12.50 -3.43 -10.72
CA LEU A 12 11.05 -3.49 -10.51
C LEU A 12 10.54 -2.21 -9.87
N PHE A 13 11.23 -1.69 -8.84
CA PHE A 13 10.84 -0.44 -8.20
C PHE A 13 10.84 0.75 -9.18
N LYS A 14 11.89 0.89 -10.00
CA LYS A 14 11.96 1.95 -11.01
C LYS A 14 10.85 1.84 -12.05
N GLN A 15 10.50 0.61 -12.46
CA GLN A 15 9.42 0.35 -13.38
C GLN A 15 8.07 0.73 -12.76
N SER A 16 7.77 0.26 -11.55
CA SER A 16 6.53 0.61 -10.83
C SER A 16 6.40 2.11 -10.63
N TYR A 17 7.49 2.81 -10.30
CA TYR A 17 7.51 4.27 -10.24
C TYR A 17 7.09 4.89 -11.57
N ALA A 18 7.77 4.51 -12.67
CA ALA A 18 7.51 5.09 -13.98
C ALA A 18 6.05 4.87 -14.42
N GLU A 19 5.52 3.66 -14.27
CA GLU A 19 4.13 3.30 -14.62
C GLU A 19 3.12 4.09 -13.77
N THR A 20 3.41 4.29 -12.49
CA THR A 20 2.51 5.01 -11.56
C THR A 20 2.40 6.49 -11.91
N VAL A 21 3.51 7.14 -12.29
CA VAL A 21 3.51 8.58 -12.59
C VAL A 21 3.29 8.90 -14.07
N GLU A 22 3.10 7.90 -14.92
CA GLU A 22 2.99 8.09 -16.38
C GLU A 22 1.72 8.86 -16.77
N THR A 23 0.59 8.53 -16.13
CA THR A 23 -0.72 9.11 -16.46
C THR A 23 -1.44 9.60 -15.21
N VAL A 24 -2.34 10.57 -15.39
CA VAL A 24 -3.21 11.04 -14.30
C VAL A 24 -4.04 9.89 -13.74
N GLN A 25 -4.51 8.98 -14.59
CA GLN A 25 -5.30 7.82 -14.21
C GLN A 25 -4.50 6.83 -13.37
N SER A 26 -3.27 6.49 -13.77
CA SER A 26 -2.37 5.63 -12.99
C SER A 26 -2.07 6.25 -11.62
N PHE A 27 -1.81 7.56 -11.61
CA PHE A 27 -1.51 8.26 -10.36
C PHE A 27 -2.74 8.33 -9.43
N GLN A 28 -3.94 8.55 -9.98
CA GLN A 28 -5.18 8.49 -9.22
C GLN A 28 -5.42 7.09 -8.62
N GLN A 29 -5.20 6.02 -9.38
CA GLN A 29 -5.30 4.65 -8.87
C GLN A 29 -4.33 4.38 -7.70
N TYR A 30 -3.11 4.91 -7.80
CA TYR A 30 -2.16 4.87 -6.71
C TYR A 30 -2.67 5.61 -5.47
N LEU A 31 -3.17 6.84 -5.63
CA LEU A 31 -3.74 7.62 -4.52
C LEU A 31 -4.94 6.92 -3.86
N GLU A 32 -5.79 6.28 -4.66
CA GLU A 32 -6.92 5.48 -4.16
C GLU A 32 -6.50 4.29 -3.32
N GLN A 33 -5.33 3.70 -3.61
CA GLN A 33 -4.81 2.58 -2.83
C GLN A 33 -4.14 3.04 -1.53
N ILE A 34 -3.29 4.08 -1.58
CA ILE A 34 -2.44 4.43 -0.44
C ILE A 34 -3.22 4.86 0.81
N LYS A 35 -4.49 5.25 0.66
CA LYS A 35 -5.38 5.51 1.81
C LYS A 35 -5.48 4.31 2.76
N PHE A 36 -5.40 3.08 2.23
CA PHE A 36 -5.38 1.86 3.04
C PHE A 36 -3.99 1.51 3.57
N LEU A 37 -2.93 2.05 2.95
CA LEU A 37 -1.52 1.72 3.23
C LEU A 37 -0.80 2.81 4.04
N HIS A 38 -1.53 3.62 4.79
CA HIS A 38 -1.00 4.76 5.57
C HIS A 38 0.11 4.40 6.60
N LYS A 39 0.24 3.11 6.96
CA LYS A 39 1.27 2.62 7.90
C LYS A 39 2.62 2.34 7.24
N TYR A 40 2.65 2.29 5.91
CA TYR A 40 3.83 2.05 5.09
C TYR A 40 4.40 3.39 4.63
N ASP A 41 5.71 3.46 4.44
CA ASP A 41 6.32 4.64 3.82
C ASP A 41 5.99 4.71 2.32
N VAL A 42 6.24 5.87 1.70
CA VAL A 42 5.89 6.11 0.29
C VAL A 42 6.59 5.13 -0.67
N ASN A 43 7.82 4.69 -0.36
CA ASN A 43 8.53 3.75 -1.23
C ASN A 43 7.89 2.36 -1.15
N ASP A 44 7.55 1.91 0.06
CA ASP A 44 6.84 0.66 0.29
C ASP A 44 5.45 0.70 -0.33
N GLN A 45 4.71 1.80 -0.18
CA GLN A 45 3.40 2.02 -0.81
C GLN A 45 3.47 1.87 -2.34
N LEU A 46 4.41 2.55 -2.98
CA LEU A 46 4.61 2.49 -4.42
C LEU A 46 4.99 1.09 -4.89
N PHE A 47 5.86 0.41 -4.14
CA PHE A 47 6.30 -0.92 -4.50
C PHE A 47 5.21 -1.98 -4.28
N ILE A 48 4.37 -1.81 -3.26
CA ILE A 48 3.14 -2.58 -3.07
C ILE A 48 2.20 -2.35 -4.26
N HIS A 49 1.97 -1.09 -4.65
CA HIS A 49 1.08 -0.72 -5.75
C HIS A 49 1.49 -1.39 -7.06
N GLY A 50 2.77 -1.31 -7.43
CA GLY A 50 3.28 -1.93 -8.65
C GLY A 50 3.19 -3.47 -8.66
N GLN A 51 3.08 -4.13 -7.50
CA GLN A 51 2.89 -5.58 -7.43
C GLN A 51 1.43 -6.00 -7.35
N ASN A 52 0.60 -5.22 -6.64
CA ASN A 52 -0.82 -5.48 -6.45
C ASN A 52 -1.56 -4.16 -6.13
N PRO A 53 -2.18 -3.51 -7.13
CA PRO A 53 -2.89 -2.24 -6.94
C PRO A 53 -4.19 -2.39 -6.11
N GLU A 54 -4.69 -3.63 -5.95
CA GLU A 54 -5.92 -3.92 -5.19
C GLU A 54 -5.65 -4.31 -3.73
N ALA A 55 -4.39 -4.31 -3.29
CA ALA A 55 -4.06 -4.63 -1.90
C ALA A 55 -4.58 -3.54 -0.94
N ARG A 56 -5.23 -3.95 0.15
CA ARG A 56 -5.83 -3.04 1.14
C ARG A 56 -5.36 -3.32 2.55
N TYR A 57 -5.26 -4.58 2.95
CA TYR A 57 -4.90 -4.96 4.32
C TYR A 57 -3.77 -5.96 4.28
N LEU A 58 -2.58 -5.48 4.60
CA LEU A 58 -1.34 -6.25 4.50
C LEU A 58 -0.83 -6.63 5.88
N ALA A 59 -0.39 -7.88 6.00
CA ALA A 59 0.35 -8.35 7.17
C ALA A 59 1.27 -9.51 6.78
N ASP A 60 2.31 -9.75 7.59
CA ASP A 60 3.15 -10.94 7.43
C ASP A 60 2.39 -12.21 7.82
N PHE A 61 2.97 -13.37 7.47
CA PHE A 61 2.35 -14.67 7.72
C PHE A 61 2.07 -14.93 9.21
N ALA A 62 3.00 -14.54 10.09
CA ALA A 62 2.89 -14.78 11.52
C ALA A 62 1.77 -13.94 12.15
N THR A 63 1.60 -12.71 11.69
CA THR A 63 0.57 -11.77 12.10
C THR A 63 -0.80 -12.28 11.70
N TRP A 64 -0.99 -12.73 10.45
CA TRP A 64 -2.24 -13.37 10.04
C TRP A 64 -2.60 -14.57 10.92
N LYS A 65 -1.63 -15.45 11.15
CA LYS A 65 -1.81 -16.62 12.03
C LYS A 65 -2.23 -16.22 13.44
N LYS A 66 -1.59 -15.19 14.01
CA LYS A 66 -1.87 -14.68 15.36
C LYS A 66 -3.31 -14.16 15.49
N ILE A 67 -3.86 -13.55 14.44
CA ILE A 67 -5.23 -12.99 14.45
C ILE A 67 -6.29 -13.97 13.91
N GLY A 68 -5.94 -15.26 13.80
CA GLY A 68 -6.89 -16.33 13.47
C GLY A 68 -7.17 -16.49 11.98
N ARG A 69 -6.23 -16.07 11.12
CA ARG A 69 -6.31 -16.24 9.66
C ARG A 69 -5.10 -17.02 9.14
N GLN A 70 -5.28 -17.74 8.04
CA GLN A 70 -4.23 -18.51 7.39
C GLN A 70 -4.10 -18.06 5.94
N VAL A 71 -2.88 -17.89 5.46
CA VAL A 71 -2.60 -17.60 4.06
C VAL A 71 -2.97 -18.82 3.21
N LYS A 72 -3.72 -18.61 2.13
CA LYS A 72 -4.13 -19.66 1.19
C LYS A 72 -2.89 -20.27 0.55
N HIS A 73 -2.88 -21.60 0.41
CA HIS A 73 -1.79 -22.30 -0.27
C HIS A 73 -1.60 -21.76 -1.69
N GLY A 74 -0.34 -21.54 -2.09
CA GLY A 74 0.01 -20.99 -3.41
C GLY A 74 -0.10 -19.47 -3.53
N SER A 75 -0.47 -18.75 -2.48
CA SER A 75 -0.48 -17.27 -2.49
C SER A 75 0.94 -16.73 -2.66
N LYS A 76 1.07 -15.71 -3.52
CA LYS A 76 2.33 -14.98 -3.72
C LYS A 76 2.39 -13.79 -2.77
N ALA A 77 3.48 -13.66 -2.02
CA ALA A 77 3.69 -12.52 -1.14
C ALA A 77 3.97 -11.25 -1.94
N ILE A 78 3.51 -10.11 -1.44
CA ILE A 78 3.91 -8.78 -1.85
C ILE A 78 5.17 -8.43 -1.08
N MET A 79 6.23 -8.04 -1.78
CA MET A 79 7.53 -7.78 -1.18
C MET A 79 7.73 -6.27 -0.98
N THR A 80 8.39 -5.84 0.11
CA THR A 80 8.86 -4.46 0.27
C THR A 80 10.35 -4.39 0.61
N LEU A 81 10.97 -3.21 0.43
CA LEU A 81 12.42 -3.03 0.55
C LEU A 81 12.75 -2.00 1.62
N GLY A 82 13.20 -2.48 2.77
CA GLY A 82 13.77 -1.66 3.82
C GLY A 82 15.29 -1.51 3.67
N PHE A 83 15.83 -0.43 4.22
CA PHE A 83 17.26 -0.26 4.42
C PHE A 83 17.55 -0.15 5.92
N SER A 84 18.38 -1.04 6.44
CA SER A 84 18.82 -1.01 7.84
C SER A 84 20.29 -1.37 7.92
N ASN A 85 21.08 -0.60 8.66
CA ASN A 85 22.53 -0.82 8.84
C ASN A 85 23.30 -1.02 7.53
N ASN A 86 23.02 -0.21 6.50
CA ASN A 86 23.60 -0.34 5.16
C ASN A 86 23.29 -1.67 4.44
N GLN A 87 22.31 -2.44 4.93
CA GLN A 87 21.85 -3.69 4.34
C GLN A 87 20.41 -3.55 3.87
N MET A 88 20.15 -4.03 2.65
CA MET A 88 18.81 -4.11 2.09
C MET A 88 18.07 -5.30 2.68
N MET A 89 16.95 -5.04 3.34
CA MET A 89 16.06 -6.04 3.93
C MET A 89 14.79 -6.14 3.08
N ALA A 90 14.33 -7.37 2.85
CA ALA A 90 13.08 -7.62 2.15
C ALA A 90 12.02 -8.09 3.14
N SER A 91 10.89 -7.38 3.20
CA SER A 91 9.71 -7.79 3.95
C SER A 91 8.72 -8.48 3.03
N TYR A 92 7.92 -9.40 3.55
CA TYR A 92 6.94 -10.16 2.77
C TYR A 92 5.57 -10.08 3.44
N TYR A 93 4.60 -9.56 2.70
CA TYR A 93 3.23 -9.37 3.16
C TYR A 93 2.25 -10.16 2.31
N PHE A 94 1.11 -10.46 2.91
CA PHE A 94 -0.04 -11.03 2.22
C PHE A 94 -1.24 -10.12 2.45
N ASP A 95 -2.03 -9.92 1.41
CA ASP A 95 -3.30 -9.22 1.51
C ASP A 95 -4.36 -10.10 2.17
N VAL A 96 -5.33 -9.48 2.85
CA VAL A 96 -6.43 -10.20 3.48
C VAL A 96 -7.17 -11.12 2.50
N ASN A 97 -7.30 -10.74 1.22
CA ASN A 97 -7.95 -11.53 0.19
C ASN A 97 -7.18 -12.82 -0.14
N GLN A 98 -5.90 -12.88 0.23
CA GLN A 98 -5.05 -14.07 0.13
C GLN A 98 -5.16 -14.98 1.36
N THR A 99 -6.04 -14.67 2.32
CA THR A 99 -6.19 -15.43 3.56
C THR A 99 -7.60 -15.98 3.75
N VAL A 100 -7.74 -16.98 4.63
CA VAL A 100 -9.01 -17.55 5.09
C VAL A 100 -9.01 -17.68 6.62
N GLY A 101 -10.18 -17.74 7.24
CA GLY A 101 -10.30 -17.91 8.69
C GLY A 101 -11.24 -16.88 9.32
N LYS A 102 -10.92 -16.44 10.53
CA LYS A 102 -11.75 -15.51 11.31
C LYS A 102 -12.10 -14.27 10.50
N VAL A 103 -13.40 -13.96 10.39
CA VAL A 103 -13.88 -12.69 9.81
C VAL A 103 -13.39 -11.55 10.71
N LEU A 104 -12.73 -10.58 10.10
CA LEU A 104 -12.23 -9.40 10.80
C LEU A 104 -13.03 -8.20 10.33
N ASP A 105 -13.36 -7.35 11.28
CA ASP A 105 -13.92 -6.03 11.02
C ASP A 105 -12.74 -5.06 10.91
N PHE A 106 -12.42 -4.66 9.69
CA PHE A 106 -11.31 -3.74 9.46
C PHE A 106 -11.83 -2.31 9.58
N PRO A 107 -11.12 -1.43 10.31
CA PRO A 107 -11.47 -0.02 10.33
C PRO A 107 -11.41 0.54 8.91
N ASP A 108 -12.53 1.10 8.47
CA ASP A 108 -12.57 1.91 7.26
C ASP A 108 -12.05 3.30 7.61
N TYR A 109 -10.87 3.63 7.10
CA TYR A 109 -10.28 4.95 7.26
C TYR A 109 -10.69 5.90 6.13
N SER A 110 -11.59 5.48 5.23
CA SER A 110 -12.16 6.39 4.25
C SER A 110 -13.03 7.43 4.96
N LEU A 111 -12.77 8.69 4.66
CA LEU A 111 -13.63 9.77 5.06
C LEU A 111 -14.76 9.82 4.04
N GLU A 112 -15.99 9.60 4.50
CA GLU A 112 -17.16 9.84 3.65
C GLU A 112 -17.34 11.36 3.46
N GLU A 113 -17.85 11.77 2.30
CA GLU A 113 -18.04 13.20 1.98
C GLU A 113 -18.87 13.93 3.05
N HIS A 114 -19.84 13.24 3.65
CA HIS A 114 -20.69 13.78 4.71
C HIS A 114 -19.94 14.00 6.04
N THR A 115 -18.77 13.38 6.25
CA THR A 115 -17.90 13.56 7.43
C THR A 115 -16.84 14.64 7.20
N TRP A 116 -16.66 15.09 5.96
CA TRP A 116 -15.66 16.08 5.57
C TRP A 116 -15.76 17.40 6.36
N PRO A 117 -16.95 17.96 6.64
CA PRO A 117 -17.10 19.19 7.41
C PRO A 117 -16.62 19.08 8.86
N ASP A 118 -16.54 17.87 9.42
CA ASP A 118 -16.09 17.67 10.81
C ASP A 118 -14.56 17.85 10.95
N PHE A 119 -13.81 17.74 9.85
CA PHE A 119 -12.34 17.77 9.84
C PHE A 119 -11.75 18.96 9.06
N ILE A 120 -12.51 19.53 8.11
CA ILE A 120 -12.05 20.57 7.20
C ILE A 120 -12.88 21.83 7.43
N THR A 121 -12.21 22.91 7.85
CA THR A 121 -12.85 24.22 7.96
C THR A 121 -13.20 24.77 6.58
N GLN A 122 -14.22 25.62 6.51
CA GLN A 122 -14.61 26.28 5.26
C GLN A 122 -13.42 27.02 4.62
N GLU A 123 -12.57 27.70 5.40
CA GLU A 123 -11.36 28.35 4.89
C GLU A 123 -10.40 27.39 4.18
N ARG A 124 -10.25 26.16 4.71
CA ARG A 124 -9.39 25.15 4.10
C ARG A 124 -10.06 24.57 2.84
N GLN A 125 -11.39 24.44 2.83
CA GLN A 125 -12.13 24.03 1.64
C GLN A 125 -11.99 25.07 0.52
N ASP A 126 -12.21 26.34 0.82
CA ASP A 126 -12.06 27.45 -0.13
C ASP A 126 -10.63 27.50 -0.71
N MET A 127 -9.63 27.20 0.13
CA MET A 127 -8.24 27.07 -0.33
C MET A 127 -8.05 25.91 -1.31
N ILE A 128 -8.62 24.73 -1.04
CA ILE A 128 -8.55 23.57 -1.93
C ILE A 128 -9.21 23.89 -3.28
N ASP A 129 -10.40 24.49 -3.23
CA ASP A 129 -11.17 24.82 -4.43
C ASP A 129 -10.46 25.86 -5.32
N SER A 130 -9.63 26.72 -4.73
CA SER A 130 -8.80 27.67 -5.48
C SER A 130 -7.68 27.00 -6.31
N PHE A 131 -7.27 25.78 -5.96
CA PHE A 131 -6.26 25.01 -6.70
C PHE A 131 -6.85 24.12 -7.79
N THR A 132 -8.16 23.89 -7.76
CA THR A 132 -8.87 22.99 -8.69
C THR A 132 -9.77 23.71 -9.70
N ALA A 133 -9.93 25.03 -9.56
CA ALA A 133 -10.59 25.92 -10.52
C ALA A 133 -9.68 26.33 -11.69
#